data_AF-A0A1Y3NQS2-F1
#
_entry.id   AF-A0A1Y3NQS2-F1
#
_cell.length_a   1.000
_cell.length_b   1.000
_cell.length_c   1.000
_cell.angle_alpha   90.00
_cell.angle_beta   90.00
_cell.angle_gamma   90.00
#
_symmetry.space_group_name_H-M   'P 1'
#
loop_
_entity.id
_entity.type
_entity.pdbx_description
1 polymer ?
#
loop_
_entity_poly.entity_id
_entity_poly.type
_entity_poly.pdbx_seq_one_letter_code
_entity_poly.pdbx_strand_id
1 'polypeptide(L)'
;MVTEEQLLKFIKDNTVDIINFYFNKYNINSKYFNNFNHILLYLIQSDASKENIEYIIKRQKNRDNVETLFYSIIEHKFDIAKFLIKNNANINGKIVDSITNCGYSNILEYCGPEIDFEQLRFILNTQMDTRLITSRFICSLISHKRIDILKYIFNYKFDNYTAYKLLLNQFIINGYKNKIGLTDKQIVRTIHQYQYKNYEIIDLNRYSYRNTYPLLLAILINNYDIVKLIIDYADRHNFLLNINQKGKKGYFPFFTAYINGNDDIIRLLLDYSYRHNIKISILINESCRDMYRTYIKCYSMYSNTRTKSLNEFLMYEGLYIRRVYIDDIFLREQRNTKLFNWIYQCKSKNDITTETEINNVNKHPDNKLLYLL
;
A
#
# COMPACT_ATOMS: atom_id res chain seq x y z
N MET A 1 14.35 -46.23 20.14
CA MET A 1 13.62 -45.33 19.21
C MET A 1 14.63 -44.85 18.18
N VAL A 2 14.25 -44.82 16.90
CA VAL A 2 15.08 -44.20 15.86
C VAL A 2 15.05 -42.68 16.08
N THR A 3 16.21 -42.03 16.14
CA THR A 3 16.27 -40.56 16.27
C THR A 3 16.03 -39.88 14.93
N GLU A 4 15.61 -38.61 14.95
CA GLU A 4 15.42 -37.83 13.71
C GLU A 4 16.72 -37.74 12.90
N GLU A 5 17.86 -37.49 13.55
CA GLU A 5 19.17 -37.42 12.90
C GLU A 5 19.58 -38.74 12.22
N GLN A 6 19.34 -39.88 12.88
CA GLN A 6 19.57 -41.20 12.28
C GLN A 6 18.69 -41.41 11.05
N LEU A 7 17.44 -40.96 11.13
CA LEU A 7 16.47 -41.09 10.05
C LEU A 7 16.86 -40.21 8.84
N LEU A 8 17.32 -38.97 9.07
CA LEU A 8 17.78 -38.06 8.03
C LEU A 8 18.90 -38.67 7.17
N LYS A 9 19.97 -39.13 7.84
CA LYS A 9 21.13 -39.72 7.16
C LYS A 9 20.74 -41.00 6.42
N PHE A 10 19.91 -41.83 7.05
CA PHE A 10 19.44 -43.06 6.44
C PHE A 10 18.60 -42.81 5.17
N ILE A 11 17.66 -41.86 5.19
CA ILE A 11 16.84 -41.55 4.00
C ILE A 11 17.70 -40.97 2.88
N LYS A 12 18.67 -40.12 3.19
CA LYS A 12 19.51 -39.48 2.17
C LYS A 12 20.30 -40.50 1.36
N ASP A 13 20.89 -41.49 2.03
CA ASP A 13 21.90 -42.38 1.44
C ASP A 13 21.32 -43.68 0.85
N ASN A 14 19.99 -43.87 0.88
CA ASN A 14 19.36 -45.13 0.50
C ASN A 14 18.24 -44.98 -0.55
N THR A 15 17.94 -46.08 -1.24
CA THR A 15 16.82 -46.15 -2.20
C THR A 15 15.48 -46.21 -1.49
N VAL A 16 14.42 -45.80 -2.20
CA VAL A 16 13.03 -45.85 -1.69
C VAL A 16 12.64 -47.23 -1.14
N ASP A 17 13.08 -48.32 -1.76
CA ASP A 17 12.78 -49.69 -1.30
C ASP A 17 13.41 -49.99 0.07
N ILE A 18 14.67 -49.61 0.25
CA ILE A 18 15.39 -49.76 1.52
C ILE A 18 14.75 -48.88 2.60
N ILE A 19 14.37 -47.65 2.23
CA ILE A 19 13.65 -46.73 3.11
C ILE A 19 12.31 -47.32 3.54
N ASN A 20 11.55 -47.89 2.61
CA ASN A 20 10.26 -48.50 2.88
C ASN A 20 10.36 -49.70 3.84
N PHE A 21 11.33 -50.57 3.61
CA PHE A 21 11.61 -51.67 4.53
C PHE A 21 11.92 -51.17 5.95
N TYR A 22 12.79 -50.17 6.07
CA TYR A 22 13.18 -49.60 7.36
C TYR A 22 12.02 -48.91 8.08
N PHE A 23 11.22 -48.12 7.37
CA PHE A 23 10.04 -47.45 7.93
C PHE A 23 9.05 -48.46 8.50
N ASN A 24 8.81 -49.57 7.79
CA ASN A 24 7.90 -50.63 8.25
C ASN A 24 8.48 -51.37 9.45
N LYS A 25 9.77 -51.74 9.41
CA LYS A 25 10.45 -52.44 10.50
C LYS A 25 10.42 -51.66 11.82
N TYR A 26 10.57 -50.35 11.77
CA TYR A 26 10.60 -49.48 12.96
C TYR A 26 9.29 -48.73 13.21
N ASN A 27 8.22 -49.03 12.47
CA ASN A 27 6.91 -48.39 12.56
C ASN A 27 6.98 -46.85 12.54
N ILE A 28 7.78 -46.30 11.61
CA ILE A 28 8.03 -44.86 11.51
C ILE A 28 6.80 -44.15 10.95
N ASN A 29 6.30 -43.17 11.69
CA ASN A 29 5.09 -42.42 11.35
C ASN A 29 5.32 -40.91 11.46
N SER A 30 4.82 -40.15 10.49
CA SER A 30 4.94 -38.70 10.41
C SER A 30 4.48 -37.96 11.68
N LYS A 31 3.53 -38.52 12.45
CA LYS A 31 3.07 -37.93 13.72
C LYS A 31 4.20 -37.74 14.75
N TYR A 32 5.19 -38.64 14.77
CA TYR A 32 6.28 -38.61 15.76
C TYR A 32 7.48 -37.77 15.31
N PHE A 33 7.48 -37.26 14.08
CA PHE A 33 8.62 -36.57 13.46
C PHE A 33 8.18 -35.23 12.84
N ASN A 34 7.40 -34.44 13.58
CA ASN A 34 6.89 -33.14 13.13
C ASN A 34 6.27 -33.16 11.71
N ASN A 35 5.41 -34.14 11.43
CA ASN A 35 4.81 -34.35 10.11
C ASN A 35 5.85 -34.50 8.97
N PHE A 36 7.08 -34.93 9.31
CA PHE A 36 8.26 -34.95 8.44
C PHE A 36 8.68 -33.61 7.84
N ASN A 37 8.23 -32.47 8.39
CA ASN A 37 8.56 -31.15 7.85
C ASN A 37 10.06 -30.86 7.91
N HIS A 38 10.73 -31.12 9.05
CA HIS A 38 12.19 -30.96 9.18
C HIS A 38 12.95 -31.93 8.28
N ILE A 39 12.48 -33.16 8.17
CA ILE A 39 13.07 -34.19 7.30
C ILE A 39 13.02 -33.74 5.84
N LEU A 40 11.85 -33.28 5.39
CA LEU A 40 11.68 -32.80 4.03
C LEU A 40 12.57 -31.59 3.73
N LEU A 41 12.67 -30.64 4.67
CA LEU A 41 13.56 -29.47 4.54
C LEU A 41 15.02 -29.91 4.40
N TYR A 42 15.51 -30.81 5.25
CA TYR A 42 16.88 -31.33 5.18
C TYR A 42 17.17 -32.05 3.86
N LEU A 43 16.24 -32.87 3.37
CA LEU A 43 16.42 -33.58 2.10
C LEU A 43 16.57 -32.61 0.93
N ILE A 44 15.83 -31.50 0.94
CA ILE A 44 15.95 -30.46 -0.09
C ILE A 44 17.21 -29.62 0.08
N GLN A 45 17.62 -29.31 1.31
CA GLN A 45 18.89 -28.63 1.60
C GLN A 45 20.10 -29.44 1.14
N SER A 46 20.01 -30.77 1.24
CA SER A 46 21.10 -31.69 0.95
C SER A 46 21.05 -32.34 -0.44
N ASP A 47 20.18 -31.82 -1.34
CA ASP A 47 20.00 -32.26 -2.73
C ASP A 47 19.72 -33.77 -2.86
N ALA A 48 18.89 -34.31 -1.95
CA ALA A 48 18.42 -35.69 -2.04
C ALA A 48 17.60 -35.94 -3.33
N SER A 49 17.51 -37.20 -3.73
CA SER A 49 16.79 -37.58 -4.94
C SER A 49 15.30 -37.19 -4.87
N LYS A 50 14.72 -36.89 -6.03
CA LYS A 50 13.30 -36.52 -6.14
C LYS A 50 12.38 -37.65 -5.67
N GLU A 51 12.80 -38.89 -5.88
CA GLU A 51 12.10 -40.09 -5.43
C GLU A 51 12.01 -40.15 -3.90
N ASN A 52 13.11 -39.83 -3.21
CA ASN A 52 13.15 -39.81 -1.74
C ASN A 52 12.29 -38.66 -1.19
N ILE A 53 12.35 -37.48 -1.82
CA ILE A 53 11.49 -36.33 -1.48
C ILE A 53 10.00 -36.71 -1.66
N GLU A 54 9.64 -37.29 -2.81
CA GLU A 54 8.27 -37.72 -3.11
C GLU A 54 7.76 -38.75 -2.10
N TYR A 55 8.61 -39.71 -1.76
CA TYR A 55 8.30 -40.76 -0.79
C TYR A 55 7.95 -40.18 0.58
N ILE A 56 8.71 -39.18 1.06
CA ILE A 56 8.44 -38.50 2.33
C ILE A 56 7.13 -37.70 2.25
N ILE A 57 6.93 -36.90 1.20
CA ILE A 57 5.71 -36.10 1.01
C ILE A 57 4.45 -36.98 1.03
N LYS A 58 4.48 -38.13 0.37
CA LYS A 58 3.35 -39.05 0.32
C LYS A 58 2.92 -39.56 1.70
N ARG A 59 3.84 -39.61 2.67
CA ARG A 59 3.60 -40.07 4.06
C ARG A 59 3.26 -38.94 5.05
N GLN A 60 3.32 -37.68 4.62
CA GLN A 60 2.85 -36.58 5.45
C GLN A 60 1.32 -36.59 5.55
N LYS A 61 0.80 -36.22 6.72
CA LYS A 61 -0.64 -36.03 6.93
C LYS A 61 -1.11 -34.68 6.41
N ASN A 62 -0.33 -33.63 6.67
CA ASN A 62 -0.50 -32.30 6.06
C ASN A 62 0.61 -32.09 5.01
N ARG A 63 0.28 -31.57 3.83
CA ARG A 63 1.22 -31.30 2.74
C ARG A 63 1.42 -29.81 2.45
N ASP A 64 1.01 -28.93 3.36
CA ASP A 64 1.15 -27.48 3.23
C ASP A 64 2.60 -27.07 2.96
N ASN A 65 3.58 -27.70 3.61
CA ASN A 65 5.02 -27.58 3.31
C ASN A 65 5.50 -26.15 2.99
N VAL A 66 4.95 -25.16 3.70
CA VAL A 66 5.12 -23.72 3.41
C VAL A 66 6.58 -23.32 3.48
N GLU A 67 7.23 -23.64 4.60
CA GLU A 67 8.64 -23.31 4.86
C GLU A 67 9.57 -23.95 3.82
N THR A 68 9.34 -25.22 3.49
CA THR A 68 10.11 -25.95 2.48
C THR A 68 9.95 -25.35 1.08
N LEU A 69 8.72 -24.98 0.72
CA LEU A 69 8.44 -24.31 -0.55
C LEU A 69 9.14 -22.94 -0.60
N PHE A 70 9.07 -22.18 0.49
CA PHE A 70 9.69 -20.87 0.59
C PHE A 70 11.21 -20.96 0.45
N TYR A 71 11.84 -21.89 1.18
CA TYR A 71 13.27 -22.18 1.04
C TYR A 71 13.64 -22.55 -0.40
N SER A 72 12.87 -23.42 -1.04
CA SER A 72 13.15 -23.86 -2.43
C SER A 72 13.11 -22.70 -3.42
N ILE A 73 12.23 -21.71 -3.21
CA ILE A 73 12.15 -20.52 -4.06
C ILE A 73 13.34 -19.59 -3.81
N ILE A 74 13.69 -19.35 -2.54
CA ILE A 74 14.84 -18.49 -2.19
C ILE A 74 16.14 -19.03 -2.76
N GLU A 75 16.37 -20.34 -2.63
CA GLU A 75 17.57 -21.01 -3.14
C GLU A 75 17.52 -21.33 -4.64
N HIS A 76 16.57 -20.75 -5.38
CA HIS A 76 16.41 -20.93 -6.83
C HIS A 76 16.22 -22.40 -7.26
N LYS A 77 15.78 -23.27 -6.35
CA LYS A 77 15.44 -24.67 -6.62
C LYS A 77 14.02 -24.77 -7.23
N PHE A 78 13.79 -24.05 -8.34
CA PHE A 78 12.45 -23.88 -8.92
C PHE A 78 11.79 -25.18 -9.36
N ASP A 79 12.55 -26.19 -9.77
CA ASP A 79 11.98 -27.49 -10.14
C ASP A 79 11.48 -28.28 -8.92
N ILE A 80 12.16 -28.15 -7.78
CA ILE A 80 11.68 -28.65 -6.49
C ILE A 80 10.45 -27.84 -6.05
N ALA A 81 10.48 -26.51 -6.16
CA ALA A 81 9.33 -25.67 -5.81
C ALA A 81 8.08 -26.03 -6.65
N LYS A 82 8.20 -26.20 -7.97
CA LYS A 82 7.10 -26.69 -8.84
C LYS A 82 6.61 -28.06 -8.38
N PHE A 83 7.54 -28.96 -8.05
CA PHE A 83 7.20 -30.29 -7.59
C PHE A 83 6.44 -30.27 -6.25
N LEU A 84 6.84 -29.42 -5.32
CA LEU A 84 6.16 -29.20 -4.04
C LEU A 84 4.74 -28.65 -4.26
N ILE A 85 4.58 -27.63 -5.10
CA ILE A 85 3.27 -27.05 -5.45
C ILE A 85 2.35 -28.11 -6.07
N LYS A 86 2.87 -28.94 -6.98
CA LYS A 86 2.11 -30.06 -7.58
C LYS A 86 1.67 -31.10 -6.54
N ASN A 87 2.38 -31.19 -5.41
CA ASN A 87 2.04 -32.05 -4.28
C ASN A 87 1.34 -31.30 -3.13
N ASN A 88 0.61 -30.22 -3.46
CA ASN A 88 -0.24 -29.44 -2.55
C ASN A 88 0.50 -28.55 -1.54
N ALA A 89 1.77 -28.22 -1.78
CA ALA A 89 2.43 -27.18 -0.98
C ALA A 89 1.73 -25.82 -1.16
N ASN A 90 1.52 -25.14 -0.05
CA ASN A 90 0.73 -23.94 0.05
C ASN A 90 1.59 -22.69 -0.11
N ILE A 91 1.62 -22.14 -1.32
CA ILE A 91 2.31 -20.86 -1.63
C ILE A 91 1.71 -19.67 -0.88
N ASN A 92 0.44 -19.75 -0.50
CA ASN A 92 -0.30 -18.72 0.24
C ASN A 92 -0.16 -18.85 1.76
N GLY A 93 0.64 -19.83 2.22
CA GLY A 93 0.92 -20.04 3.63
C GLY A 93 1.70 -18.89 4.25
N LYS A 94 1.88 -18.98 5.57
CA LYS A 94 2.72 -18.05 6.31
C LYS A 94 3.62 -18.82 7.26
N ILE A 95 4.82 -18.30 7.47
CA ILE A 95 5.79 -18.85 8.43
C ILE A 95 6.05 -17.85 9.54
N VAL A 96 6.41 -18.33 10.72
CA VAL A 96 6.73 -17.47 11.85
C VAL A 96 8.04 -16.75 11.56
N ASP A 97 8.04 -15.42 11.65
CA ASP A 97 9.23 -14.61 11.48
C ASP A 97 9.97 -14.53 12.82
N SER A 98 10.96 -15.40 13.00
CA SER A 98 11.80 -15.44 14.20
C SER A 98 12.78 -14.27 14.30
N ILE A 99 13.01 -13.55 13.20
CA ILE A 99 14.06 -12.51 13.10
C ILE A 99 13.48 -11.13 13.45
N THR A 100 12.28 -10.81 12.97
CA THR A 100 11.73 -9.46 13.12
C THR A 100 10.71 -9.31 14.26
N ASN A 101 10.38 -10.40 14.97
CA ASN A 101 9.36 -10.45 16.02
C ASN A 101 7.99 -9.90 15.53
N CYS A 102 7.76 -9.88 14.21
CA CYS A 102 6.62 -9.26 13.54
C CYS A 102 5.44 -10.21 13.33
N GLY A 103 5.46 -11.40 13.94
CA GLY A 103 4.45 -12.43 13.77
C GLY A 103 4.76 -13.37 12.60
N TYR A 104 4.02 -13.23 11.50
CA TYR A 104 4.07 -14.16 10.38
C TYR A 104 4.42 -13.47 9.07
N SER A 105 5.21 -14.12 8.22
CA SER A 105 5.61 -13.65 6.90
C SER A 105 5.06 -14.56 5.80
N ASN A 106 4.53 -13.96 4.73
CA ASN A 106 4.23 -14.68 3.47
C ASN A 106 5.49 -14.83 2.60
N ILE A 107 5.39 -15.49 1.45
CA ILE A 107 6.55 -15.75 0.57
C ILE A 107 7.30 -14.48 0.16
N LEU A 108 6.59 -13.42 -0.25
CA LEU A 108 7.20 -12.17 -0.69
C LEU A 108 7.88 -11.45 0.47
N GLU A 109 7.24 -11.44 1.64
CA GLU A 109 7.80 -10.87 2.87
C GLU A 109 9.01 -11.65 3.38
N TYR A 110 9.03 -12.97 3.15
CA TYR A 110 10.14 -13.85 3.52
C TYR A 110 11.34 -13.69 2.58
N CYS A 111 11.13 -13.59 1.27
CA CYS A 111 12.18 -13.18 0.33
C CYS A 111 12.69 -11.76 0.65
N GLY A 112 11.80 -10.89 1.12
CA GLY A 112 12.14 -9.55 1.56
C GLY A 112 12.62 -8.65 0.40
N PRO A 113 13.39 -7.59 0.71
CA PRO A 113 13.84 -6.63 -0.30
C PRO A 113 14.94 -7.18 -1.20
N GLU A 114 15.53 -8.32 -0.89
CA GLU A 114 16.59 -8.98 -1.68
C GLU A 114 16.03 -9.83 -2.84
N ILE A 115 14.70 -9.95 -2.93
CA ILE A 115 14.04 -10.69 -4.01
C ILE A 115 14.52 -10.22 -5.39
N ASP A 116 14.79 -11.19 -6.27
CA ASP A 116 15.14 -10.95 -7.67
C ASP A 116 13.95 -11.19 -8.63
N PHE A 117 14.19 -10.95 -9.91
CA PHE A 117 13.16 -11.10 -10.94
C PHE A 117 12.78 -12.56 -11.21
N GLU A 118 13.67 -13.53 -11.04
CA GLU A 118 13.37 -14.94 -11.28
C GLU A 118 12.46 -15.48 -10.19
N GLN A 119 12.82 -15.23 -8.93
CA GLN A 119 12.00 -15.55 -7.75
C GLN A 119 10.63 -14.88 -7.85
N LEU A 120 10.60 -13.57 -8.11
CA LEU A 120 9.35 -12.83 -8.22
C LEU A 120 8.49 -13.34 -9.37
N ARG A 121 9.07 -13.56 -10.55
CA ARG A 121 8.35 -14.12 -11.70
C ARG A 121 7.82 -15.51 -11.39
N PHE A 122 8.61 -16.35 -10.74
CA PHE A 122 8.16 -17.67 -10.31
C PHE A 122 6.93 -17.55 -9.43
N ILE A 123 7.01 -16.76 -8.35
CA ILE A 123 5.94 -16.56 -7.37
C ILE A 123 4.66 -16.03 -8.05
N LEU A 124 4.77 -14.95 -8.84
CA LEU A 124 3.61 -14.32 -9.47
C LEU A 124 2.97 -15.17 -10.59
N ASN A 125 3.72 -16.10 -11.18
CA ASN A 125 3.20 -17.08 -12.14
C ASN A 125 2.53 -18.29 -11.45
N THR A 126 2.63 -18.42 -10.13
CA THR A 126 1.86 -19.42 -9.39
C THR A 126 0.42 -18.94 -9.17
N GLN A 127 -0.49 -19.84 -8.73
CA GLN A 127 -1.85 -19.47 -8.29
C GLN A 127 -1.86 -18.76 -6.92
N MET A 128 -0.88 -17.90 -6.68
CA MET A 128 -0.77 -17.13 -5.45
C MET A 128 -1.91 -16.12 -5.34
N ASP A 129 -2.39 -15.93 -4.12
CA ASP A 129 -3.28 -14.86 -3.72
C ASP A 129 -2.56 -13.51 -3.83
N THR A 130 -3.07 -12.57 -4.62
CA THR A 130 -2.35 -11.30 -4.83
C THR A 130 -2.35 -10.43 -3.58
N ARG A 131 -3.22 -10.71 -2.60
CA ARG A 131 -3.21 -10.07 -1.27
C ARG A 131 -1.91 -10.33 -0.50
N LEU A 132 -1.06 -11.26 -0.95
CA LEU A 132 0.29 -11.43 -0.43
C LEU A 132 1.24 -10.28 -0.80
N ILE A 133 0.90 -9.47 -1.82
CA ILE A 133 1.60 -8.21 -2.12
C ILE A 133 1.10 -7.15 -1.15
N THR A 134 1.59 -7.22 0.08
CA THR A 134 1.14 -6.37 1.18
C THR A 134 1.83 -5.00 1.16
N SER A 135 1.22 -4.00 1.82
CA SER A 135 1.92 -2.74 2.13
C SER A 135 3.22 -2.96 2.89
N ARG A 136 3.35 -4.02 3.70
CA ARG A 136 4.60 -4.39 4.38
C ARG A 136 5.69 -4.69 3.36
N PHE A 137 5.43 -5.56 2.39
CA PHE A 137 6.38 -5.89 1.33
C PHE A 137 6.70 -4.68 0.45
N ILE A 138 5.68 -3.94 -0.01
CA ILE A 138 5.88 -2.72 -0.81
C ILE A 138 6.72 -1.68 -0.06
N CYS A 139 6.46 -1.45 1.24
CA CYS A 139 7.26 -0.51 2.04
C CYS A 139 8.70 -0.99 2.21
N SER A 140 8.93 -2.30 2.33
CA SER A 140 10.29 -2.87 2.37
C SER A 140 11.06 -2.56 1.08
N LEU A 141 10.44 -2.75 -0.08
CA LEU A 141 11.07 -2.42 -1.36
C LEU A 141 11.39 -0.92 -1.48
N ILE A 142 10.46 -0.05 -1.05
CA ILE A 142 10.67 1.41 -1.03
C ILE A 142 11.85 1.79 -0.13
N SER A 143 11.94 1.23 1.09
CA SER A 143 13.04 1.57 2.00
C SER A 143 14.41 1.12 1.49
N HIS A 144 14.46 0.08 0.66
CA HIS A 144 15.68 -0.42 0.03
C HIS A 144 15.86 0.11 -1.40
N LYS A 145 15.05 1.09 -1.83
CA LYS A 145 15.12 1.75 -3.15
C LYS A 145 15.01 0.78 -4.34
N ARG A 146 14.29 -0.35 -4.16
CA ARG A 146 14.03 -1.37 -5.19
C ARG A 146 12.91 -0.95 -6.16
N ILE A 147 13.12 0.18 -6.85
CA ILE A 147 12.15 0.73 -7.81
C ILE A 147 11.95 -0.18 -9.04
N ASP A 148 12.99 -0.93 -9.40
CA ASP A 148 13.00 -1.96 -10.44
C ASP A 148 11.92 -3.03 -10.17
N ILE A 149 11.90 -3.58 -8.95
CA ILE A 149 10.92 -4.58 -8.52
C ILE A 149 9.53 -3.97 -8.41
N LEU A 150 9.40 -2.75 -7.85
CA LEU A 150 8.11 -2.06 -7.76
C LEU A 150 7.49 -1.85 -9.15
N LYS A 151 8.28 -1.41 -10.13
CA LYS A 151 7.83 -1.25 -11.53
C LYS A 151 7.37 -2.58 -12.10
N TYR A 152 8.07 -3.68 -11.81
CA TYR A 152 7.66 -5.00 -12.27
C TYR A 152 6.32 -5.41 -11.67
N ILE A 153 6.16 -5.31 -10.36
CA ILE A 153 4.92 -5.64 -9.65
C ILE A 153 3.75 -4.80 -10.18
N PHE A 154 3.92 -3.48 -10.28
CA PHE A 154 2.85 -2.56 -10.68
C PHE A 154 2.45 -2.64 -12.16
N ASN A 155 3.27 -3.30 -12.99
CA ASN A 155 2.95 -3.55 -14.40
C ASN A 155 2.65 -5.03 -14.67
N TYR A 156 2.69 -5.89 -13.65
CA TYR A 156 2.41 -7.31 -13.80
C TYR A 156 0.92 -7.55 -14.09
N LYS A 157 0.65 -8.31 -15.16
CA LYS A 157 -0.71 -8.69 -15.55
C LYS A 157 -1.01 -10.06 -14.94
N PHE A 158 -1.79 -10.09 -13.87
CA PHE A 158 -2.25 -11.35 -13.28
C PHE A 158 -3.20 -12.06 -14.24
N ASP A 159 -2.89 -13.30 -14.61
CA ASP A 159 -3.68 -14.06 -15.57
C ASP A 159 -5.06 -14.42 -15.02
N ASN A 160 -6.09 -13.98 -15.74
CA ASN A 160 -7.52 -14.03 -15.47
C ASN A 160 -8.15 -15.44 -15.33
N TYR A 161 -7.36 -16.51 -15.26
CA TYR A 161 -7.83 -17.89 -15.40
C TYR A 161 -8.86 -18.30 -14.33
N THR A 162 -8.69 -17.87 -13.08
CA THR A 162 -9.64 -18.16 -11.98
C THR A 162 -10.97 -17.44 -12.18
N ALA A 163 -10.96 -16.20 -12.68
CA ALA A 163 -12.16 -15.47 -13.03
C ALA A 163 -12.89 -16.16 -14.21
N TYR A 164 -12.16 -16.59 -15.24
CA TYR A 164 -12.73 -17.36 -16.35
C TYR A 164 -13.33 -18.70 -15.91
N LYS A 165 -12.70 -19.43 -14.96
CA LYS A 165 -13.22 -20.70 -14.44
C LYS A 165 -14.49 -20.52 -13.61
N LEU A 166 -14.56 -19.48 -12.78
CA LEU A 166 -15.76 -19.11 -12.02
C LEU A 166 -16.90 -18.67 -12.95
N LEU A 167 -16.57 -17.83 -13.95
CA LEU A 167 -17.50 -17.42 -15.00
C LEU A 167 -18.02 -18.64 -15.78
N LEU A 168 -17.15 -19.54 -16.23
CA LEU A 168 -17.52 -20.76 -16.95
C LEU A 168 -18.43 -21.66 -16.10
N ASN A 169 -18.09 -21.89 -14.83
CA ASN A 169 -18.93 -22.67 -13.92
C ASN A 169 -20.31 -22.02 -13.73
N GLN A 170 -20.40 -20.69 -13.60
CA GLN A 170 -21.66 -19.99 -13.42
C GLN A 170 -22.48 -19.90 -14.72
N PHE A 171 -21.83 -19.76 -15.88
CA PHE A 171 -22.45 -19.82 -17.20
C PHE A 171 -23.01 -21.22 -17.48
N ILE A 172 -22.26 -22.28 -17.16
CA ILE A 172 -22.73 -23.67 -17.30
C ILE A 172 -23.91 -23.93 -16.34
N ILE A 173 -23.81 -23.52 -15.07
CA ILE A 173 -24.89 -23.73 -14.08
C ILE A 173 -26.16 -22.93 -14.45
N ASN A 174 -26.04 -21.67 -14.86
CA ASN A 174 -27.20 -20.84 -15.23
C ASN A 174 -27.80 -21.23 -16.59
N GLY A 175 -26.96 -21.57 -17.57
CA GLY A 175 -27.40 -22.07 -18.88
C GLY A 175 -28.11 -23.42 -18.77
N TYR A 176 -27.58 -24.32 -17.93
CA TYR A 176 -28.20 -25.64 -17.67
C TYR A 176 -29.52 -25.52 -16.89
N LYS A 177 -29.59 -24.68 -15.85
CA LYS A 177 -30.81 -24.52 -15.04
C LYS A 177 -31.94 -23.81 -15.78
N ASN A 178 -31.64 -22.82 -16.62
CA ASN A 178 -32.66 -21.96 -17.20
C ASN A 178 -32.94 -22.21 -18.69
N LYS A 179 -32.19 -23.11 -19.36
CA LYS A 179 -32.31 -23.42 -20.81
C LYS A 179 -32.33 -22.19 -21.74
N ILE A 180 -31.86 -21.04 -21.27
CA ILE A 180 -31.82 -19.79 -22.04
C ILE A 180 -30.36 -19.49 -22.34
N GLY A 181 -30.01 -19.41 -23.63
CA GLY A 181 -28.70 -18.97 -24.07
C GLY A 181 -28.48 -17.50 -23.72
N LEU A 182 -27.33 -17.18 -23.12
CA LEU A 182 -26.95 -15.80 -22.87
C LEU A 182 -26.48 -15.14 -24.17
N THR A 183 -26.84 -13.87 -24.35
CA THR A 183 -26.36 -13.07 -25.49
C THR A 183 -24.92 -12.60 -25.28
N ASP A 184 -24.18 -12.37 -26.36
CA ASP A 184 -22.80 -11.83 -26.31
C ASP A 184 -22.69 -10.56 -25.47
N LYS A 185 -23.70 -9.69 -25.53
CA LYS A 185 -23.76 -8.44 -24.75
C LYS A 185 -23.88 -8.69 -23.24
N GLN A 186 -24.63 -9.71 -22.83
CA GLN A 186 -24.75 -10.10 -21.42
C GLN A 186 -23.45 -10.73 -20.93
N ILE A 187 -22.83 -11.59 -21.75
CA ILE A 187 -21.54 -12.21 -21.45
C ILE A 187 -20.47 -11.12 -21.25
N VAL A 188 -20.34 -10.19 -22.21
CA VAL A 188 -19.37 -9.09 -22.14
C VAL A 188 -19.61 -8.19 -20.92
N ARG A 189 -20.86 -7.84 -20.60
CA ARG A 189 -21.18 -7.05 -19.40
C ARG A 189 -20.82 -7.77 -18.10
N THR A 190 -21.13 -9.06 -18.00
CA THR A 190 -20.80 -9.87 -16.82
C THR A 190 -19.29 -10.04 -16.68
N ILE A 191 -18.58 -10.32 -17.77
CA ILE A 191 -17.11 -10.37 -17.80
C ILE A 191 -16.53 -9.03 -17.32
N HIS A 192 -17.00 -7.89 -17.85
CA HIS A 192 -16.54 -6.58 -17.41
C HIS A 192 -16.81 -6.36 -15.92
N GLN A 193 -18.04 -6.58 -15.44
CA GLN A 193 -18.38 -6.40 -14.02
C GLN A 193 -17.55 -7.28 -13.08
N TYR A 194 -17.24 -8.53 -13.48
CA TYR A 194 -16.41 -9.43 -12.70
C TYR A 194 -14.91 -9.12 -12.82
N GLN A 195 -14.41 -8.74 -13.99
CA GLN A 195 -13.05 -8.24 -14.15
C GLN A 195 -12.83 -7.04 -13.21
N TYR A 196 -13.75 -6.07 -13.20
CA TYR A 196 -13.70 -4.93 -12.26
C TYR A 196 -13.84 -5.32 -10.77
N LYS A 197 -14.43 -6.47 -10.44
CA LYS A 197 -14.53 -6.98 -9.06
C LYS A 197 -13.38 -7.91 -8.64
N ASN A 198 -12.70 -8.55 -9.60
CA ASN A 198 -11.72 -9.62 -9.36
C ASN A 198 -10.28 -9.25 -9.75
N TYR A 199 -10.02 -8.08 -10.31
CA TYR A 199 -8.66 -7.52 -10.22
C TYR A 199 -8.43 -7.18 -8.75
N GLU A 200 -7.75 -8.07 -8.03
CA GLU A 200 -7.27 -7.77 -6.70
C GLU A 200 -6.21 -6.65 -6.83
N ILE A 201 -6.67 -5.43 -6.63
CA ILE A 201 -5.84 -4.22 -6.62
C ILE A 201 -4.96 -4.27 -5.37
N ILE A 202 -3.68 -3.91 -5.52
CA ILE A 202 -2.77 -3.78 -4.39
C ILE A 202 -3.25 -2.60 -3.53
N ASP A 203 -3.64 -2.88 -2.29
CA ASP A 203 -4.10 -1.86 -1.36
C ASP A 203 -2.92 -1.06 -0.80
N LEU A 204 -2.63 0.08 -1.43
CA LEU A 204 -1.53 0.98 -1.07
C LEU A 204 -1.87 1.94 0.10
N ASN A 205 -3.08 1.88 0.65
CA ASN A 205 -3.49 2.73 1.78
C ASN A 205 -3.27 2.03 3.13
N ARG A 206 -3.06 0.71 3.15
CA ARG A 206 -2.82 -0.01 4.41
C ARG A 206 -1.50 0.37 5.04
N TYR A 207 -1.51 0.49 6.36
CA TYR A 207 -0.28 0.60 7.13
C TYR A 207 0.54 -0.70 7.05
N SER A 208 1.85 -0.55 6.93
CA SER A 208 2.81 -1.58 7.30
C SER A 208 2.98 -1.64 8.82
N TYR A 209 3.68 -2.66 9.31
CA TYR A 209 4.03 -2.85 10.72
C TYR A 209 4.86 -1.68 11.32
N ARG A 210 5.55 -0.91 10.46
CA ARG A 210 6.25 0.33 10.85
C ARG A 210 5.32 1.54 10.96
N ASN A 211 4.00 1.31 10.89
CA ASN A 211 2.95 2.32 11.02
C ASN A 211 3.07 3.48 10.01
N THR A 212 3.63 3.16 8.85
CA THR A 212 3.68 3.98 7.64
C THR A 212 2.95 3.24 6.54
N TYR A 213 2.76 3.86 5.39
CA TYR A 213 2.16 3.25 4.20
C TYR A 213 2.96 3.70 2.96
N PRO A 214 2.83 3.00 1.82
CA PRO A 214 3.70 3.20 0.65
C PRO A 214 3.90 4.65 0.24
N LEU A 215 2.82 5.42 0.06
CA LEU A 215 2.90 6.82 -0.39
C LEU A 215 3.65 7.71 0.62
N LEU A 216 3.28 7.66 1.91
CA LEU A 216 3.96 8.47 2.92
C LEU A 216 5.43 8.10 3.06
N LEU A 217 5.78 6.81 2.97
CA LEU A 217 7.18 6.37 3.03
C LEU A 217 7.98 6.91 1.84
N ALA A 218 7.44 6.85 0.62
CA ALA A 218 8.09 7.38 -0.58
C ALA A 218 8.35 8.90 -0.47
N ILE A 219 7.41 9.64 0.13
CA ILE A 219 7.56 11.08 0.38
C ILE A 219 8.58 11.35 1.49
N LEU A 220 8.57 10.57 2.58
CA LEU A 220 9.53 10.70 3.68
C LEU A 220 10.97 10.53 3.22
N ILE A 221 11.22 9.59 2.31
CA ILE A 221 12.56 9.41 1.70
C ILE A 221 12.84 10.37 0.54
N ASN A 222 11.91 11.29 0.26
CA ASN A 222 11.98 12.31 -0.78
C ASN A 222 12.22 11.77 -2.20
N ASN A 223 11.61 10.63 -2.54
CA ASN A 223 11.82 9.97 -3.83
C ASN A 223 10.66 10.22 -4.80
N TYR A 224 10.83 11.21 -5.69
CA TYR A 224 9.84 11.60 -6.70
C TYR A 224 9.39 10.43 -7.59
N ASP A 225 10.32 9.61 -8.09
CA ASP A 225 9.99 8.54 -9.04
C ASP A 225 9.08 7.49 -8.42
N ILE A 226 9.28 7.17 -7.14
CA ILE A 226 8.41 6.23 -6.42
C ILE A 226 7.05 6.86 -6.13
N VAL A 227 6.98 8.15 -5.75
CA VAL A 227 5.70 8.85 -5.56
C VAL A 227 4.88 8.84 -6.85
N LYS A 228 5.53 9.18 -7.98
CA LYS A 228 4.91 9.15 -9.30
C LYS A 228 4.43 7.75 -9.66
N LEU A 229 5.27 6.72 -9.47
CA LEU A 229 4.92 5.33 -9.75
C LEU A 229 3.69 4.85 -8.96
N ILE A 230 3.57 5.26 -7.69
CA ILE A 230 2.40 4.95 -6.84
C ILE A 230 1.14 5.66 -7.36
N ILE A 231 1.23 6.94 -7.71
CA ILE A 231 0.11 7.71 -8.28
C ILE A 231 -0.33 7.13 -9.62
N ASP A 232 0.61 6.85 -10.52
CA ASP A 232 0.33 6.28 -11.84
C ASP A 232 -0.32 4.89 -11.73
N TYR A 233 0.14 4.05 -10.80
CA TYR A 233 -0.52 2.77 -10.51
C TYR A 233 -1.97 3.00 -10.04
N ALA A 234 -2.16 3.90 -9.07
CA ALA A 234 -3.48 4.18 -8.53
C ALA A 234 -4.47 4.67 -9.61
N ASP A 235 -4.02 5.60 -10.45
CA ASP A 235 -4.80 6.10 -11.59
C ASP A 235 -5.15 5.00 -12.60
N ARG A 236 -4.18 4.18 -13.01
CA ARG A 236 -4.40 3.09 -13.98
C ARG A 236 -5.35 2.01 -13.49
N HIS A 237 -5.40 1.79 -12.18
CA HIS A 237 -6.24 0.76 -11.56
C HIS A 237 -7.51 1.32 -10.91
N ASN A 238 -7.84 2.61 -11.09
CA ASN A 238 -8.96 3.29 -10.44
C ASN A 238 -8.96 3.09 -8.91
N PHE A 239 -7.77 3.04 -8.31
CA PHE A 239 -7.58 2.96 -6.87
C PHE A 239 -7.45 4.38 -6.29
N LEU A 240 -8.24 4.70 -5.29
CA LEU A 240 -8.18 6.02 -4.64
C LEU A 240 -7.12 6.02 -3.53
N LEU A 241 -6.01 6.73 -3.73
CA LEU A 241 -4.99 6.94 -2.70
C LEU A 241 -5.50 7.86 -1.60
N ASN A 242 -5.25 7.49 -0.35
CA ASN A 242 -5.54 8.35 0.79
C ASN A 242 -4.38 9.32 1.03
N ILE A 243 -4.32 10.39 0.22
CA ILE A 243 -3.28 11.42 0.31
C ILE A 243 -3.36 12.29 1.58
N ASN A 244 -4.41 12.12 2.39
CA ASN A 244 -4.59 12.79 3.68
C ASN A 244 -4.34 11.87 4.88
N GLN A 245 -3.98 10.62 4.65
CA GLN A 245 -3.74 9.67 5.74
C GLN A 245 -2.51 10.10 6.54
N LYS A 246 -2.69 10.37 7.84
CA LYS A 246 -1.55 10.66 8.72
C LYS A 246 -0.80 9.38 9.05
N GLY A 247 0.53 9.40 9.03
CA GLY A 247 1.32 8.35 9.67
C GLY A 247 1.09 8.34 11.19
N LYS A 248 1.52 7.29 11.90
CA LYS A 248 1.37 7.25 13.38
C LYS A 248 2.12 8.36 14.12
N LYS A 249 3.15 8.97 13.51
CA LYS A 249 3.83 10.17 14.05
C LYS A 249 3.06 11.48 13.81
N GLY A 250 1.86 11.42 13.23
CA GLY A 250 1.04 12.58 12.91
C GLY A 250 1.41 13.28 11.59
N TYR A 251 2.44 12.83 10.88
CA TYR A 251 2.86 13.42 9.60
C TYR A 251 1.86 13.15 8.48
N PHE A 252 1.49 14.20 7.76
CA PHE A 252 0.67 14.16 6.56
C PHE A 252 1.55 14.18 5.30
N PRO A 253 1.18 13.48 4.21
CA PRO A 253 1.92 13.47 2.94
C PRO A 253 2.31 14.84 2.43
N PHE A 254 1.34 15.75 2.32
CA PHE A 254 1.56 17.10 1.81
C PHE A 254 2.54 17.89 2.68
N PHE A 255 2.36 17.85 4.00
CA PHE A 255 3.23 18.56 4.93
C PHE A 255 4.65 17.99 4.94
N THR A 256 4.80 16.67 4.84
CA THR A 256 6.11 16.03 4.71
C THR A 256 6.83 16.46 3.42
N ALA A 257 6.14 16.49 2.28
CA ALA A 257 6.71 16.96 1.02
C ALA A 257 7.17 18.44 1.12
N TYR A 258 6.40 19.26 1.84
CA TYR A 258 6.74 20.65 2.13
C TYR A 258 7.98 20.81 3.00
N ILE A 259 8.08 20.08 4.12
CA ILE A 259 9.29 20.12 4.97
C ILE A 259 10.52 19.70 4.17
N ASN A 260 10.39 18.73 3.27
CA ASN A 260 11.48 18.28 2.41
C ASN A 260 11.84 19.30 1.31
N GLY A 261 11.06 20.37 1.13
CA GLY A 261 11.28 21.38 0.09
C GLY A 261 11.14 20.84 -1.33
N ASN A 262 10.38 19.75 -1.54
CA ASN A 262 10.26 19.11 -2.84
C ASN A 262 8.99 19.56 -3.58
N ASP A 263 9.15 20.62 -4.37
CA ASP A 263 8.08 21.23 -5.17
C ASP A 263 7.46 20.25 -6.18
N ASP A 264 8.23 19.31 -6.72
CA ASP A 264 7.72 18.35 -7.71
C ASP A 264 6.76 17.34 -7.06
N ILE A 265 7.08 16.85 -5.87
CA ILE A 265 6.17 15.99 -5.09
C ILE A 265 4.92 16.77 -4.66
N ILE A 266 5.06 18.03 -4.24
CA ILE A 266 3.92 18.89 -3.90
C ILE A 266 2.99 19.03 -5.11
N ARG A 267 3.55 19.31 -6.30
CA ARG A 267 2.78 19.41 -7.54
C ARG A 267 2.05 18.12 -7.88
N LEU A 268 2.70 16.95 -7.71
CA LEU A 268 2.06 15.65 -7.91
C LEU A 268 0.85 15.45 -6.98
N LEU A 269 0.99 15.78 -5.69
CA LEU A 269 -0.09 15.63 -4.72
C LEU A 269 -1.26 16.59 -5.01
N LEU A 270 -0.96 17.84 -5.40
CA LEU A 270 -1.97 18.83 -5.78
C LEU A 270 -2.73 18.40 -7.04
N ASP A 271 -2.01 17.98 -8.08
CA ASP A 271 -2.62 17.50 -9.32
C ASP A 271 -3.50 16.27 -9.07
N TYR A 272 -3.00 15.28 -8.32
CA TYR A 272 -3.79 14.11 -7.94
C TYR A 272 -5.05 14.51 -7.16
N SER A 273 -4.92 15.43 -6.19
CA SER A 273 -6.06 15.92 -5.40
C SER A 273 -7.11 16.60 -6.27
N TYR A 274 -6.69 17.39 -7.27
CA TYR A 274 -7.58 18.07 -8.19
C TYR A 274 -8.30 17.09 -9.11
N ARG A 275 -7.56 16.14 -9.71
CA ARG A 275 -8.13 15.12 -10.60
C ARG A 275 -9.15 14.21 -9.92
N HIS A 276 -8.99 13.96 -8.62
CA HIS A 276 -9.86 13.08 -7.84
C HIS A 276 -10.80 13.81 -6.87
N ASN A 277 -10.89 15.14 -6.95
CA ASN A 277 -11.72 15.98 -6.08
C ASN A 277 -11.49 15.73 -4.57
N ILE A 278 -10.24 15.52 -4.17
CA ILE A 278 -9.86 15.30 -2.77
C ILE A 278 -9.46 16.65 -2.15
N LYS A 279 -10.14 17.08 -1.07
CA LYS A 279 -9.70 18.25 -0.30
C LYS A 279 -8.41 17.89 0.45
N ILE A 280 -7.28 18.55 0.16
CA ILE A 280 -6.03 18.33 0.92
C ILE A 280 -6.21 18.83 2.35
N SER A 281 -5.93 17.96 3.32
CA SER A 281 -5.86 18.30 4.73
C SER A 281 -4.50 18.91 5.03
N ILE A 282 -4.47 20.22 5.25
CA ILE A 282 -3.24 20.97 5.60
C ILE A 282 -3.00 20.95 7.13
N LEU A 283 -3.84 20.23 7.91
CA LEU A 283 -3.89 20.23 9.41
C LEU A 283 -2.57 20.69 10.05
N ILE A 284 -2.57 21.99 10.33
CA ILE A 284 -1.49 22.77 10.90
C ILE A 284 -1.48 22.42 12.38
N ASN A 285 -0.43 21.74 12.86
CA ASN A 285 -0.11 21.89 14.27
C ASN A 285 0.20 23.39 14.48
N GLU A 286 -0.40 24.04 15.47
CA GLU A 286 -0.72 25.48 15.61
C GLU A 286 0.42 26.54 15.45
N SER A 287 1.56 26.21 14.83
CA SER A 287 2.79 27.02 14.90
C SER A 287 3.36 27.55 13.57
N CYS A 288 2.62 27.62 12.45
CA CYS A 288 3.25 28.05 11.18
C CYS A 288 2.44 29.06 10.32
N ARG A 289 2.63 30.35 10.62
CA ARG A 289 2.23 31.53 9.79
C ARG A 289 2.82 31.48 8.37
N ASP A 290 3.97 30.82 8.19
CA ASP A 290 4.67 30.73 6.89
C ASP A 290 4.08 29.67 5.96
N MET A 291 3.38 28.67 6.51
CA MET A 291 2.74 27.61 5.71
C MET A 291 1.53 28.14 4.92
N TYR A 292 0.74 29.03 5.52
CA TYR A 292 -0.37 29.70 4.83
C TYR A 292 0.12 30.59 3.69
N ARG A 293 1.22 31.31 3.89
CA ARG A 293 1.86 32.13 2.82
C ARG A 293 2.33 31.26 1.66
N THR A 294 2.89 30.09 1.94
CA THR A 294 3.36 29.19 0.88
C THR A 294 2.21 28.44 0.19
N TYR A 295 1.14 28.06 0.90
CA TYR A 295 -0.08 27.54 0.26
C TYR A 295 -0.63 28.54 -0.76
N ILE A 296 -0.75 29.82 -0.36
CA ILE A 296 -1.18 30.90 -1.27
C ILE A 296 -0.19 31.10 -2.43
N LYS A 297 1.12 30.96 -2.22
CA LYS A 297 2.16 31.10 -3.26
C LYS A 297 2.17 29.93 -4.27
N CYS A 298 2.04 28.68 -3.82
CA CYS A 298 1.93 27.52 -4.70
C CYS A 298 0.61 27.54 -5.48
N TYR A 299 -0.46 28.03 -4.84
CA TYR A 299 -1.76 28.19 -5.46
C TYR A 299 -1.78 29.29 -6.53
N SER A 300 -1.13 30.43 -6.29
CA SER A 300 -1.01 31.51 -7.28
C SER A 300 -0.17 31.12 -8.50
N MET A 301 0.78 30.20 -8.34
CA MET A 301 1.50 29.58 -9.47
C MET A 301 0.59 28.68 -10.32
N TYR A 302 -0.45 28.09 -9.74
CA TYR A 302 -1.42 27.21 -10.41
C TYR A 302 -2.62 27.96 -11.04
N SER A 303 -3.03 29.10 -10.46
CA SER A 303 -4.19 29.88 -10.93
C SER A 303 -3.99 30.60 -12.27
N ASN A 304 -2.77 30.64 -12.80
CA ASN A 304 -2.48 31.22 -14.11
C ASN A 304 -2.78 30.28 -15.29
N THR A 305 -3.24 29.04 -15.06
CA THR A 305 -3.43 28.05 -16.15
C THR A 305 -4.80 27.40 -16.29
N ARG A 306 -5.84 27.65 -15.47
CA ARG A 306 -7.24 27.26 -15.80
C ARG A 306 -8.31 27.90 -14.89
N THR A 307 -9.51 28.05 -15.46
CA THR A 307 -10.49 29.13 -15.25
C THR A 307 -11.62 28.90 -14.22
N LYS A 308 -12.01 30.01 -13.59
CA LYS A 308 -13.36 30.52 -13.19
C LYS A 308 -14.24 29.81 -12.15
N SER A 309 -14.25 28.49 -11.97
CA SER A 309 -15.15 27.85 -10.99
C SER A 309 -14.69 27.96 -9.52
N LEU A 310 -13.45 28.41 -9.32
CA LEU A 310 -12.75 28.35 -8.05
C LEU A 310 -12.95 29.60 -7.16
N ASN A 311 -13.34 30.73 -7.75
CA ASN A 311 -13.65 31.95 -7.00
C ASN A 311 -14.91 31.80 -6.13
N GLU A 312 -15.87 30.96 -6.55
CA GLU A 312 -17.08 30.67 -5.77
C GLU A 312 -16.77 29.78 -4.55
N PHE A 313 -15.78 28.88 -4.64
CA PHE A 313 -15.35 28.02 -3.54
C PHE A 313 -14.54 28.78 -2.47
N LEU A 314 -13.67 29.70 -2.90
CA LEU A 314 -12.85 30.52 -1.99
C LEU A 314 -13.66 31.50 -1.14
N MET A 315 -14.83 31.94 -1.62
CA MET A 315 -15.68 32.88 -0.89
C MET A 315 -16.27 32.24 0.39
N TYR A 316 -16.54 30.94 0.38
CA TYR A 316 -17.15 30.24 1.52
C TYR A 316 -16.16 29.91 2.64
N GLU A 317 -14.95 29.43 2.34
CA GLU A 317 -13.95 29.09 3.36
C GLU A 317 -13.15 30.31 3.84
N GLY A 318 -12.97 31.31 2.96
CA GLY A 318 -12.29 32.57 3.31
C GLY A 318 -13.02 33.40 4.36
N LEU A 319 -14.36 33.34 4.42
CA LEU A 319 -15.17 34.04 5.42
C LEU A 319 -15.09 33.39 6.81
N TYR A 320 -14.99 32.06 6.88
CA TYR A 320 -14.90 31.32 8.14
C TYR A 320 -13.56 31.55 8.84
N ILE A 321 -12.46 31.57 8.06
CA ILE A 321 -11.11 31.83 8.57
C ILE A 321 -10.92 33.32 8.90
N ARG A 322 -11.52 34.25 8.12
CA ARG A 322 -11.45 35.70 8.42
C ARG A 322 -12.02 36.04 9.79
N ARG A 323 -13.11 35.37 10.20
CA ARG A 323 -13.82 35.67 11.44
C ARG A 323 -13.02 35.30 12.70
N VAL A 324 -12.22 34.23 12.63
CA VAL A 324 -11.38 33.79 13.75
C VAL A 324 -10.10 34.64 13.87
N TYR A 325 -9.56 35.13 12.75
CA TYR A 325 -8.28 35.86 12.74
C TYR A 325 -8.39 37.38 12.94
N ILE A 326 -9.52 38.02 12.60
CA ILE A 326 -9.66 39.48 12.74
C ILE A 326 -9.67 39.91 14.22
N ASP A 327 -10.29 39.11 15.10
CA ASP A 327 -10.40 39.45 16.52
C ASP A 327 -9.05 39.40 17.26
N ASP A 328 -8.10 38.58 16.76
CA ASP A 328 -6.78 38.38 17.36
C ASP A 328 -5.71 39.35 16.79
N ILE A 329 -5.88 39.81 15.55
CA ILE A 329 -4.98 40.78 14.88
C ILE A 329 -5.15 42.20 15.44
N PHE A 330 -6.37 42.58 15.84
CA PHE A 330 -6.65 43.95 16.30
C PHE A 330 -5.97 44.32 17.62
N LEU A 331 -5.50 43.32 18.39
CA LEU A 331 -4.88 43.52 19.70
C LEU A 331 -3.34 43.67 19.68
N ARG A 332 -2.63 43.42 18.57
CA ARG A 332 -1.15 43.27 18.62
C ARG A 332 -0.27 44.08 17.67
N GLU A 333 -0.78 44.85 16.71
CA GLU A 333 0.08 45.62 15.80
C GLU A 333 -0.14 47.14 15.85
N GLN A 334 0.20 47.77 16.99
CA GLN A 334 0.86 49.09 16.95
C GLN A 334 2.38 48.84 16.89
N ARG A 335 2.97 48.91 15.68
CA ARG A 335 4.39 49.23 15.37
C ARG A 335 4.85 48.49 14.10
N ASN A 336 4.46 48.99 12.91
CA ASN A 336 5.35 48.92 11.75
C ASN A 336 4.97 49.94 10.66
N THR A 337 5.42 51.18 10.85
CA THR A 337 5.04 52.36 10.06
C THR A 337 5.55 52.35 8.61
N LYS A 338 6.53 51.50 8.26
CA LYS A 338 7.07 51.44 6.88
C LYS A 338 6.23 50.61 5.92
N LEU A 339 5.64 49.50 6.39
CA LEU A 339 4.72 48.69 5.58
C LEU A 339 3.36 49.39 5.41
N PHE A 340 2.93 50.13 6.45
CA PHE A 340 1.72 50.95 6.42
C PHE A 340 1.80 52.06 5.35
N ASN A 341 2.93 52.76 5.25
CA ASN A 341 3.12 53.82 4.25
C ASN A 341 3.20 53.29 2.81
N TRP A 342 3.73 52.07 2.61
CA TRP A 342 3.75 51.45 1.29
C TRP A 342 2.34 51.02 0.83
N ILE A 343 1.55 50.43 1.74
CA ILE A 343 0.15 50.06 1.47
C ILE A 343 -0.74 51.30 1.24
N TYR A 344 -0.48 52.40 1.96
CA TYR A 344 -1.23 53.66 1.79
C TYR A 344 -0.95 54.33 0.42
N GLN A 345 0.30 54.28 -0.07
CA GLN A 345 0.67 54.78 -1.40
C GLN A 345 0.09 53.94 -2.55
N CYS A 346 -0.16 52.65 -2.34
CA CYS A 346 -0.86 51.82 -3.32
C CYS A 346 -2.37 52.10 -3.37
N LYS A 347 -2.96 52.67 -2.31
CA LYS A 347 -4.37 53.08 -2.29
C LYS A 347 -4.65 54.40 -3.01
N SER A 348 -3.67 55.30 -3.15
CA SER A 348 -3.87 56.61 -3.80
C SER A 348 -3.76 56.59 -5.33
N LYS A 349 -3.76 55.40 -5.97
CA LYS A 349 -3.69 55.25 -7.43
C LYS A 349 -4.90 54.57 -8.07
N ASN A 350 -5.94 54.25 -7.31
CA ASN A 350 -7.21 53.79 -7.85
C ASN A 350 -8.34 54.63 -7.23
N ASP A 351 -8.67 55.74 -7.91
CA ASP A 351 -9.96 56.38 -7.75
C ASP A 351 -11.06 55.40 -8.18
N ILE A 352 -12.03 55.16 -7.29
CA ILE A 352 -13.47 55.05 -7.55
C ILE A 352 -14.16 55.03 -6.18
N THR A 353 -14.74 56.18 -5.86
CA THR A 353 -16.01 56.46 -5.16
C THR A 353 -16.74 55.29 -4.47
N THR A 354 -17.04 55.46 -3.18
CA THR A 354 -18.38 55.87 -2.69
C THR A 354 -18.31 56.16 -1.18
N GLU A 355 -18.57 57.41 -0.82
CA GLU A 355 -19.20 57.77 0.46
C GLU A 355 -20.54 57.05 0.58
N THR A 356 -20.82 56.42 1.73
CA THR A 356 -21.99 56.70 2.57
C THR A 356 -21.95 55.82 3.83
N GLU A 357 -22.08 56.49 4.99
CA GLU A 357 -22.65 55.97 6.25
C GLU A 357 -21.82 55.00 7.11
N ILE A 358 -20.84 55.56 7.83
CA ILE A 358 -20.58 55.14 9.23
C ILE A 358 -20.61 56.41 10.09
N ASN A 359 -21.81 56.78 10.51
CA ASN A 359 -22.05 57.62 11.68
C ASN A 359 -23.17 56.93 12.49
N ASN A 360 -23.01 56.92 13.82
CA ASN A 360 -23.80 56.21 14.83
C ASN A 360 -23.35 54.74 14.97
N VAL A 361 -22.62 54.34 16.01
CA VAL A 361 -23.03 54.39 17.42
C VAL A 361 -21.80 54.57 18.32
N ASN A 362 -21.73 55.71 19.00
CA ASN A 362 -20.94 55.93 20.21
C ASN A 362 -21.89 56.49 21.28
N LYS A 363 -22.48 55.59 22.10
CA LYS A 363 -23.15 55.82 23.39
C LYS A 363 -23.22 54.42 24.02
N HIS A 364 -22.75 54.09 25.22
CA HIS A 364 -22.32 54.79 26.43
C HIS A 364 -21.48 53.76 27.26
N PRO A 365 -20.92 54.09 28.45
CA PRO A 365 -19.67 53.55 28.97
C PRO A 365 -19.93 52.60 30.16
N ASP A 366 -18.84 52.23 30.82
CA ASP A 366 -18.75 51.65 32.17
C ASP A 366 -18.73 50.11 32.28
N ASN A 367 -17.49 49.61 32.18
CA ASN A 367 -16.84 48.81 33.21
C ASN A 367 -17.73 48.32 34.37
N LYS A 368 -17.89 47.00 34.46
CA LYS A 368 -17.64 46.23 35.70
C LYS A 368 -17.52 44.73 35.42
N LEU A 369 -16.30 44.22 35.60
CA LEU A 369 -15.94 43.00 36.32
C LEU A 369 -17.12 42.17 36.89
N LEU A 370 -17.19 40.86 36.62
CA LEU A 370 -16.89 39.78 37.60
C LEU A 370 -17.08 38.36 37.01
N TYR A 371 -16.07 37.51 37.25
CA TYR A 371 -16.05 36.06 37.57
C TYR A 371 -17.31 35.15 37.45
N LEU A 372 -17.00 33.89 37.08
CA LEU A 372 -17.67 32.59 37.41
C LEU A 372 -19.01 32.27 36.72
N LEU A 373 -19.00 31.43 35.68
CA LEU A 373 -19.06 29.95 35.69
C LEU A 373 -19.03 29.42 34.25
#